data_AF-A0A286DE69-F1
#
_entry.id   AF-A0A286DE69-F1
#
_cell.length_a   1.000
_cell.length_b   1.000
_cell.length_c   1.000
_cell.angle_alpha   90.00
_cell.angle_beta   90.00
_cell.angle_gamma   90.00
#
_symmetry.space_group_name_H-M   'P 1'
#
loop_
_entity.id
_entity.type
_entity.pdbx_description
1 polymer ?
#
loop_
_entity_poly.entity_id
_entity_poly.type
_entity_poly.pdbx_seq_one_letter_code
_entity_poly.pdbx_strand_id
1 'polypeptide(L)' 'MNIMLRIAAVSLSALLLSACAGTQEMTRSDAPAAEPQARPELTRDELYIAYVERVARRRGIHVMWVNPPQKRLAGTE' A
#
# COMPACT_ATOMS: atom_id res chain seq x y z
N MET A 1 7.24 32.43 -33.76
CA MET A 1 6.63 31.39 -32.91
C MET A 1 5.37 31.97 -32.28
N ASN A 2 4.20 31.47 -32.67
CA ASN A 2 2.91 32.12 -32.41
C ASN A 2 2.57 32.11 -30.91
N ILE A 3 2.15 33.26 -30.34
CA ILE A 3 1.80 33.38 -28.91
C ILE A 3 0.67 32.41 -28.54
N MET A 4 -0.30 32.22 -29.43
CA MET A 4 -1.37 31.23 -29.24
C MET A 4 -0.83 29.79 -29.12
N LEU A 5 0.23 29.45 -29.86
CA LEU A 5 0.85 28.13 -29.79
C LEU A 5 1.55 27.91 -28.43
N ARG A 6 2.14 28.97 -27.88
CA ARG A 6 2.75 28.92 -26.54
C ARG A 6 1.70 28.75 -25.44
N ILE A 7 0.58 29.45 -25.53
CA ILE A 7 -0.52 29.33 -24.55
C ILE A 7 -1.10 27.92 -24.58
N ALA A 8 -1.34 27.37 -25.78
CA ALA A 8 -1.84 26.00 -25.94
C ALA A 8 -0.87 24.94 -25.40
N ALA A 9 0.44 25.13 -25.61
CA ALA A 9 1.45 24.22 -25.07
C ALA A 9 1.52 24.25 -23.54
N VAL A 10 1.43 25.45 -22.94
CA VAL A 10 1.45 25.63 -21.48
C VAL A 10 0.20 25.03 -20.83
N SER A 11 -1.00 25.26 -21.39
CA SER A 11 -2.25 24.71 -20.84
C SER A 11 -2.28 23.18 -20.91
N LEU A 12 -1.82 22.60 -22.02
CA LEU A 12 -1.73 21.15 -22.17
C LEU A 12 -0.77 20.53 -21.14
N SER A 13 0.35 21.21 -20.88
CA SER A 13 1.35 20.76 -19.90
C SER A 13 0.80 20.80 -18.47
N ALA A 14 0.05 21.84 -18.10
CA ALA A 14 -0.55 21.96 -16.77
C ALA A 14 -1.58 20.86 -16.47
N LEU A 15 -2.36 20.43 -17.48
CA LEU A 15 -3.33 19.34 -17.33
C LEU A 15 -2.66 17.98 -17.10
N LEU A 16 -1.51 17.72 -17.73
CA LEU A 16 -0.73 16.49 -17.55
C LEU A 16 -0.14 16.35 -16.13
N LEU A 17 0.18 17.47 -15.45
CA LEU A 17 0.78 17.43 -14.11
C LEU A 17 -0.23 17.10 -12.99
N SER A 18 -1.54 17.24 -13.22
CA SER A 18 -2.57 16.91 -12.22
C SER A 18 -2.66 15.40 -11.92
N ALA A 19 -2.09 14.53 -12.77
CA ALA A 19 -2.11 13.09 -12.57
C ALA A 19 -1.08 12.57 -11.53
N CYS A 20 -0.10 13.39 -11.13
CA CYS A 20 0.96 12.99 -10.20
C CYS A 20 0.70 13.35 -8.73
N ALA A 21 -0.36 14.09 -8.40
CA ALA A 21 -0.68 14.50 -7.02
C ALA A 21 -1.63 13.54 -6.28
N GLY A 22 -1.96 12.39 -6.87
CA GLY A 22 -2.86 11.38 -6.30
C GLY A 22 -2.16 10.33 -5.44
N THR A 23 -1.25 10.71 -4.56
CA THR A 23 -0.80 9.80 -3.48
C THR A 23 -1.69 10.02 -2.26
N GLN A 24 -2.53 9.02 -2.01
CA GLN A 24 -3.42 8.89 -0.87
C GLN A 24 -2.78 9.41 0.42
N GLU A 25 -3.50 10.29 1.10
CA GLU A 25 -3.36 10.58 2.51
C GLU A 25 -3.34 9.23 3.27
N MET A 26 -2.14 8.79 3.68
CA MET A 26 -2.04 7.75 4.68
C MET A 26 -2.53 8.38 5.98
N THR A 27 -3.78 8.11 6.35
CA THR A 27 -4.33 8.49 7.65
C THR A 27 -3.34 8.04 8.72
N ARG A 28 -2.67 9.01 9.34
CA ARG A 28 -1.87 8.82 10.53
C ARG A 28 -2.83 8.44 11.64
N SER A 29 -2.98 7.14 11.91
CA SER A 29 -3.52 6.70 13.18
C SER A 29 -2.49 7.06 14.25
N ASP A 30 -2.70 8.18 14.93
CA ASP A 30 -2.10 8.41 16.24
C ASP A 30 -2.74 7.42 17.22
N ALA A 31 -2.21 6.20 17.26
CA ALA A 31 -2.44 5.27 18.36
C ALA A 31 -1.47 5.65 19.50
N PRO A 32 -1.92 5.63 20.78
CA PRO A 32 -1.03 5.90 21.90
C PRO A 32 0.12 4.90 21.88
N ALA A 33 1.32 5.34 22.26
CA ALA A 33 2.50 4.50 22.35
C ALA A 33 2.22 3.34 23.31
N ALA A 34 1.78 2.21 22.76
CA ALA A 34 1.68 0.97 23.50
C ALA A 34 3.10 0.56 23.87
N GLU A 35 3.29 0.21 25.14
CA GLU A 35 4.51 -0.40 25.67
C GLU A 35 5.07 -1.46 24.72
N PRO A 36 6.38 -1.75 24.75
CA PRO A 36 6.96 -2.82 23.94
C PRO A 36 6.44 -4.18 24.44
N GLN A 37 5.21 -4.51 24.05
CA GLN A 37 4.67 -5.85 24.08
C GLN A 37 5.66 -6.68 23.27
N ALA A 38 6.22 -7.70 23.92
CA ALA A 38 7.05 -8.71 23.29
C ALA A 38 6.40 -9.05 21.93
N ARG A 39 7.10 -8.71 20.83
CA ARG A 39 6.55 -8.92 19.49
C ARG A 39 6.11 -10.39 19.44
N PRO A 40 4.82 -10.69 19.21
CA PRO A 40 4.42 -12.07 19.04
C PRO A 40 5.28 -12.65 17.92
N GLU A 41 5.92 -13.78 18.17
CA GLU A 41 6.66 -14.48 17.11
C GLU A 41 5.70 -14.68 15.95
N LEU A 42 6.02 -14.08 14.79
CA LEU A 42 5.16 -14.21 13.63
C LEU A 42 5.10 -15.67 13.24
N THR A 43 3.87 -16.17 13.11
CA THR A 43 3.70 -17.54 12.64
C THR A 43 4.18 -17.66 11.19
N ARG A 44 4.55 -18.87 10.76
CA ARG A 44 4.97 -19.13 9.38
C ARG A 44 3.94 -18.64 8.36
N ASP A 45 2.66 -18.76 8.70
CA ASP A 45 1.54 -18.37 7.85
C ASP A 45 1.44 -16.84 7.75
N GLU A 46 1.66 -16.11 8.84
CA GLU A 46 1.73 -14.64 8.83
C GLU A 46 2.90 -14.13 7.98
N LEU A 47 4.07 -14.77 8.08
CA LEU A 47 5.24 -14.45 7.25
C LEU A 47 4.95 -14.68 5.76
N TYR A 48 4.25 -15.77 5.44
CA TYR A 48 3.85 -16.07 4.06
C TYR A 48 2.86 -15.05 3.51
N ILE A 49 1.79 -14.73 4.25
CA ILE A 49 0.82 -13.70 3.83
C ILE A 49 1.53 -12.37 3.61
N ALA A 50 2.35 -11.93 4.57
CA ALA A 50 3.08 -10.66 4.49
C ALA A 50 4.03 -10.61 3.28
N TYR A 51 4.66 -11.73 2.93
CA TYR A 51 5.50 -11.82 1.74
C TYR A 51 4.68 -11.66 0.46
N VAL A 52 3.56 -12.39 0.32
CA VAL A 52 2.69 -12.33 -0.87
C VAL A 52 2.15 -10.92 -1.07
N GLU A 53 1.64 -10.30 -0.02
CA GLU A 53 1.09 -8.95 -0.08
C GLU A 53 2.15 -7.90 -0.43
N ARG A 54 3.37 -8.06 0.10
CA ARG A 54 4.50 -7.18 -0.25
C ARG A 54 4.84 -7.26 -1.73
N VAL A 55 4.91 -8.47 -2.29
CA VAL A 55 5.20 -8.67 -3.71
C VAL A 55 4.07 -8.10 -4.58
N ALA A 56 2.82 -8.36 -4.20
CA ALA A 56 1.66 -7.87 -4.93
C ALA A 56 1.60 -6.34 -4.98
N ARG A 57 1.82 -5.67 -3.83
CA ARG A 57 1.88 -4.22 -3.74
C ARG A 57 2.94 -3.62 -4.65
N ARG A 58 4.15 -4.19 -4.67
CA ARG A 58 5.24 -3.74 -5.56
C ARG A 58 4.90 -3.87 -7.04
N ARG A 59 3.96 -4.74 -7.39
CA ARG A 59 3.52 -4.99 -8.76
C ARG A 59 2.18 -4.32 -9.11
N GLY A 60 1.57 -3.58 -8.17
CA GLY A 60 0.25 -2.99 -8.37
C GLY A 60 -0.87 -4.04 -8.50
N ILE A 61 -0.70 -5.23 -7.93
CA ILE A 61 -1.68 -6.32 -7.97
C ILE A 61 -2.52 -6.30 -6.69
N HIS A 62 -3.84 -6.39 -6.82
CA HIS A 62 -4.72 -6.61 -5.69
C HIS A 62 -4.81 -8.10 -5.36
N VAL A 63 -4.53 -8.47 -4.11
CA VAL A 63 -4.72 -9.83 -3.60
C VAL A 63 -6.04 -9.92 -2.86
N MET A 64 -6.83 -10.96 -3.17
CA MET A 64 -8.03 -11.33 -2.42
C MET A 64 -7.88 -12.79 -1.99
N TRP A 65 -7.81 -13.02 -0.69
CA TRP A 65 -7.66 -14.36 -0.14
C TRP A 65 -9.04 -15.03 -0.04
N VAL A 66 -9.28 -16.07 -0.83
CA VAL A 66 -10.51 -16.88 -0.74
C VAL A 66 -10.44 -17.88 0.42
N ASN A 67 -9.24 -18.39 0.72
CA ASN A 67 -8.96 -19.25 1.87
C ASN A 67 -7.61 -18.86 2.49
N PRO A 68 -7.55 -17.80 3.30
CA PRO A 68 -6.30 -17.38 3.92
C PRO A 68 -5.78 -18.47 4.87
N PRO A 69 -4.45 -18.71 4.93
CA PRO A 69 -3.90 -19.68 5.86
C PRO A 69 -4.22 -19.22 7.29
N GLN A 70 -4.89 -20.08 8.05
CA GLN A 70 -5.30 -19.81 9.41
C GLN A 70 -4.15 -20.10 10.37
N LYS A 71 -4.00 -19.25 11.40
CA LYS A 71 -3.12 -19.53 12.53
C LYS A 71 -3.47 -20.89 13.11
N ARG A 72 -2.58 -21.88 12.94
CA ARG A 72 -2.68 -23.12 13.71
C ARG A 72 -2.56 -22.74 15.18
N LEU A 73 -3.67 -22.82 15.92
CA LEU A 73 -3.61 -22.93 17.36
C LEU A 73 -2.76 -24.17 17.62
N ALA A 74 -1.64 -24.01 18.33
CA ALA A 74 -0.83 -25.14 18.77
C ALA A 74 -1.80 -26.16 19.38
N GLY A 75 -1.89 -27.33 18.76
CA GLY A 75 -2.88 -28.33 19.14
C GLY A 75 -2.73 -28.61 20.62
N THR A 76 -3.80 -28.38 21.38
CA THR A 76 -3.99 -29.07 22.64
C THR A 76 -4.19 -30.54 22.25
N GLU A 77 -3.13 -31.32 22.40
CA GLU A 77 -3.23 -32.79 22.49
C GLU A 77 -4.00 -33.19 23.76
#